data_AF-A0A924W7A2-F1
#
_entry.id   AF-A0A924W7A2-F1
#
_cell.length_a   1.000
_cell.length_b   1.000
_cell.length_c   1.000
_cell.angle_alpha   90.00
_cell.angle_beta   90.00
_cell.angle_gamma   90.00
#
_symmetry.space_group_name_H-M   'P 1'
#
loop_
_entity.id
_entity.type
_entity.pdbx_description
1 polymer ?
#
loop_
_entity_poly.entity_id
_entity_poly.type
_entity_poly.pdbx_seq_one_letter_code
_entity_poly.pdbx_strand_id
1 'polypeptide(L)'
;MTTILRVNLNDLNSQFFQDLNQKFDESAKVEIRLEGKKPHTEIFSDVQFWQVIERLDWSKKAAADILAPATAFLATLPVASIYLFADKLSDKLYNLDTRAHGDAYLKSEGDDYLSVDDFLYVRCAVVAEGKEYYEQVLKDPSKLSSEISFEPLLSLADHAYAQKTGKQFDYQPVFNYETYSNKKGWM
;
A
#
# COMPACT_ATOMS: atom_id res chain seq x y z
N MET A 1 -25.91 6.07 6.97
CA MET A 1 -26.46 4.73 7.28
C MET A 1 -25.75 3.73 6.40
N THR A 2 -25.36 2.58 6.94
CA THR A 2 -24.67 1.53 6.17
C THR A 2 -25.67 0.48 5.72
N THR A 3 -25.75 0.23 4.41
CA THR A 3 -26.56 -0.87 3.85
C THR A 3 -25.68 -2.10 3.70
N ILE A 4 -26.09 -3.24 4.27
CA ILE A 4 -25.35 -4.50 4.18
C ILE A 4 -26.08 -5.44 3.23
N LEU A 5 -25.40 -5.88 2.17
CA LEU A 5 -25.91 -6.84 1.20
C LEU A 5 -25.12 -8.16 1.33
N ARG A 6 -25.80 -9.24 1.73
CA ARG A 6 -25.22 -10.59 1.77
C ARG A 6 -25.76 -11.38 0.58
N VAL A 7 -24.99 -11.40 -0.49
CA VAL A 7 -25.36 -12.00 -1.78
C VAL A 7 -24.34 -13.04 -2.20
N ASN A 8 -24.74 -14.05 -2.99
CA ASN A 8 -23.77 -15.02 -3.50
C ASN A 8 -22.92 -14.40 -4.59
N LEU A 9 -21.68 -14.86 -4.74
CA LEU A 9 -20.79 -14.39 -5.81
C LEU A 9 -21.40 -14.58 -7.22
N ASN A 10 -22.15 -15.66 -7.42
CA ASN A 10 -22.81 -15.96 -8.70
C ASN A 10 -23.97 -15.00 -9.03
N ASP A 11 -24.46 -14.25 -8.04
CA ASP A 11 -25.52 -13.26 -8.22
C ASP A 11 -24.94 -11.88 -8.60
N LEU A 12 -23.62 -11.69 -8.47
CA LEU A 12 -22.93 -10.45 -8.87
C LEU A 12 -22.78 -10.40 -10.39
N ASN A 13 -23.62 -9.58 -11.04
CA ASN A 13 -23.61 -9.36 -12.47
C ASN A 13 -23.75 -7.87 -12.80
N SER A 14 -23.68 -7.51 -14.08
CA SER A 14 -23.75 -6.11 -14.52
C SER A 14 -25.04 -5.41 -14.08
N GLN A 15 -26.19 -6.10 -14.06
CA GLN A 15 -27.46 -5.51 -13.63
C GLN A 15 -27.41 -5.17 -12.14
N PHE A 16 -26.84 -6.06 -11.31
CA PHE A 16 -26.68 -5.80 -9.88
C PHE A 16 -25.92 -4.50 -9.61
N PHE A 17 -24.79 -4.27 -10.31
CA PHE A 17 -24.01 -3.04 -10.14
C PHE A 17 -24.70 -1.81 -10.75
N GLN A 18 -25.45 -1.96 -11.83
CA GLN A 18 -26.26 -0.88 -12.39
C GLN A 18 -27.36 -0.43 -11.41
N ASP A 19 -28.05 -1.37 -10.77
CA ASP A 19 -29.09 -1.08 -9.79
C ASP A 19 -28.51 -0.38 -8.55
N LEU A 20 -27.28 -0.73 -8.13
CA LEU A 20 -26.59 -0.01 -7.06
C LEU A 20 -26.27 1.44 -7.46
N ASN A 21 -25.69 1.63 -8.65
CA ASN A 21 -25.33 2.97 -9.13
C ASN A 21 -26.54 3.90 -9.34
N GLN A 22 -27.74 3.34 -9.57
CA GLN A 22 -28.97 4.14 -9.67
C GLN A 22 -29.54 4.54 -8.30
N LYS A 23 -29.31 3.73 -7.27
CA LYS A 23 -29.90 3.90 -5.93
C LYS A 23 -29.00 4.66 -4.97
N PHE A 24 -27.70 4.68 -5.22
CA PHE A 24 -26.70 5.33 -4.38
C PHE A 24 -26.01 6.46 -5.15
N ASP A 25 -25.62 7.51 -4.45
CA ASP A 25 -24.87 8.62 -5.04
C ASP A 25 -23.41 8.23 -5.34
N GLU A 26 -22.71 9.11 -6.07
CA GLU A 26 -21.31 8.91 -6.48
C GLU A 26 -20.31 8.85 -5.30
N SER A 27 -20.72 9.27 -4.10
CA SER A 27 -19.89 9.20 -2.89
C SER A 27 -19.99 7.86 -2.16
N ALA A 28 -20.92 6.99 -2.56
CA ALA A 28 -21.11 5.70 -1.95
C ALA A 28 -19.92 4.76 -2.21
N LYS A 29 -19.34 4.26 -1.12
CA LYS A 29 -18.24 3.27 -1.16
C LYS A 29 -18.79 1.86 -0.98
N VAL A 30 -18.29 0.92 -1.78
CA VAL A 30 -18.62 -0.51 -1.66
C VAL A 30 -17.44 -1.23 -1.04
N GLU A 31 -17.69 -1.96 0.03
CA GLU A 31 -16.74 -2.89 0.64
C GLU A 31 -17.12 -4.32 0.26
N ILE A 32 -16.18 -5.07 -0.32
CA ILE A 32 -16.39 -6.47 -0.71
C ILE A 32 -15.69 -7.37 0.30
N ARG A 33 -16.47 -8.07 1.14
CA ARG A 33 -15.97 -9.12 2.03
C ARG A 33 -16.28 -10.48 1.44
N LEU A 34 -15.23 -11.25 1.14
CA LEU A 34 -15.37 -12.62 0.67
C LEU A 34 -15.34 -13.57 1.88
N GLU A 35 -16.50 -14.10 2.25
CA GLU A 35 -16.66 -15.07 3.35
C GLU A 35 -16.67 -16.50 2.77
N GLY A 36 -15.72 -17.35 3.14
CA GLY A 36 -15.62 -18.72 2.63
C GLY A 36 -14.36 -19.47 3.06
N LYS A 37 -14.24 -20.75 2.66
CA LYS A 37 -12.95 -21.48 2.77
C LYS A 37 -11.88 -20.74 1.96
N LYS A 38 -10.62 -20.83 2.38
CA LYS A 38 -9.48 -20.17 1.71
C LYS A 38 -9.63 -20.28 0.19
N PRO A 39 -9.47 -19.18 -0.56
CA PRO A 39 -9.59 -19.22 -2.01
C PRO A 39 -8.61 -20.26 -2.56
N HIS A 40 -8.95 -20.88 -3.69
CA HIS A 40 -8.06 -21.84 -4.35
C HIS A 40 -6.68 -21.23 -4.67
N THR A 41 -6.65 -19.90 -4.90
CA THR A 41 -5.45 -19.09 -5.12
C THR A 41 -5.65 -17.69 -4.53
N GLU A 42 -4.64 -17.13 -3.88
CA GLU A 42 -4.64 -15.72 -3.45
C GLU A 42 -4.68 -14.80 -4.68
N ILE A 43 -5.53 -13.76 -4.67
CA ILE A 43 -5.67 -12.83 -5.81
C ILE A 43 -4.39 -12.03 -6.04
N PHE A 44 -3.72 -11.65 -4.96
CA PHE A 44 -2.45 -10.95 -4.97
C PHE A 44 -1.65 -11.35 -3.74
N SER A 45 -0.56 -12.08 -3.95
CA SER A 45 0.28 -12.63 -2.87
C SER A 45 1.37 -11.68 -2.40
N ASP A 46 1.96 -11.97 -1.23
CA ASP A 46 3.14 -11.25 -0.74
C ASP A 46 4.33 -11.41 -1.71
N VAL A 47 4.47 -12.57 -2.36
CA VAL A 47 5.48 -12.79 -3.41
C VAL A 47 5.28 -11.82 -4.58
N GLN A 48 4.04 -11.63 -5.03
CA GLN A 48 3.74 -10.69 -6.11
C GLN A 48 3.96 -9.24 -5.70
N PHE A 49 3.70 -8.89 -4.44
CA PHE A 49 4.02 -7.57 -3.90
C PHE A 49 5.51 -7.26 -4.07
N TRP A 50 6.38 -8.15 -3.61
CA TRP A 50 7.83 -7.94 -3.75
C TRP A 50 8.30 -7.97 -5.20
N GLN A 51 7.68 -8.77 -6.08
CA GLN A 51 7.98 -8.72 -7.52
C GLN A 51 7.67 -7.37 -8.18
N VAL A 52 6.68 -6.62 -7.66
CA VAL A 52 6.42 -5.24 -8.08
C VAL A 52 7.52 -4.32 -7.58
N ILE A 53 7.90 -4.42 -6.29
CA ILE A 53 8.97 -3.60 -5.69
C ILE A 53 10.33 -3.83 -6.37
N GLU A 54 10.67 -5.08 -6.70
CA GLU A 54 11.92 -5.44 -7.41
C GLU A 54 12.07 -4.78 -8.80
N ARG A 55 11.00 -4.18 -9.33
CA ARG A 55 11.02 -3.51 -10.64
C ARG A 55 11.32 -2.02 -10.55
N LEU A 56 11.50 -1.47 -9.35
CA LEU A 56 11.99 -0.11 -9.20
C LEU A 56 13.38 0.00 -9.85
N ASP A 57 13.52 0.92 -10.80
CA ASP A 57 14.76 1.08 -11.57
C ASP A 57 15.66 2.14 -10.95
N TRP A 58 16.42 1.72 -9.94
CA TRP A 58 17.38 2.56 -9.23
C TRP A 58 18.57 3.04 -10.10
N SER A 59 18.68 2.62 -11.36
CA SER A 59 19.63 3.23 -12.31
C SER A 59 19.19 4.61 -12.78
N LYS A 60 17.91 4.96 -12.57
CA LYS A 60 17.32 6.26 -12.92
C LYS A 60 17.49 7.26 -11.78
N LYS A 61 17.35 8.55 -12.13
CA LYS A 61 17.46 9.66 -11.17
C LYS A 61 16.11 10.27 -10.80
N ALA A 62 15.20 10.40 -11.76
CA ALA A 62 13.88 10.96 -11.50
C ALA A 62 12.97 9.88 -10.89
N ALA A 63 12.26 10.21 -9.82
CA ALA A 63 11.34 9.30 -9.15
C ALA A 63 10.33 8.65 -10.10
N ALA A 64 9.78 9.42 -11.04
CA ALA A 64 8.85 8.92 -12.04
C ALA A 64 9.47 7.81 -12.92
N ASP A 65 10.76 7.96 -13.29
CA ASP A 65 11.48 6.98 -14.09
C ASP A 65 11.85 5.73 -13.27
N ILE A 66 12.16 5.89 -11.97
CA ILE A 66 12.40 4.77 -11.05
C ILE A 66 11.13 3.92 -10.90
N LEU A 67 9.97 4.57 -10.74
CA LEU A 67 8.66 3.91 -10.57
C LEU A 67 8.15 3.25 -11.86
N ALA A 68 8.48 3.81 -13.03
CA ALA A 68 7.84 3.46 -14.29
C ALA A 68 7.76 1.94 -14.58
N PRO A 69 8.81 1.11 -14.38
CA PRO A 69 8.71 -0.32 -14.67
C PRO A 69 7.83 -1.08 -13.68
N ALA A 70 7.85 -0.69 -12.40
CA ALA A 70 6.99 -1.26 -11.37
C ALA A 70 5.51 -0.90 -11.61
N THR A 71 5.23 0.37 -11.92
CA THR A 71 3.92 0.87 -12.31
C THR A 71 3.39 0.13 -13.53
N ALA A 72 4.19 0.01 -14.59
CA ALA A 72 3.79 -0.66 -15.82
C ALA A 72 3.47 -2.14 -15.57
N PHE A 73 4.28 -2.83 -14.75
CA PHE A 73 4.02 -4.22 -14.38
C PHE A 73 2.74 -4.36 -13.57
N LEU A 74 2.54 -3.54 -12.53
CA LEU A 74 1.32 -3.59 -11.71
C LEU A 74 0.06 -3.32 -12.55
N ALA A 75 0.13 -2.40 -13.53
CA ALA A 75 -0.96 -2.13 -14.46
C ALA A 75 -1.33 -3.32 -15.37
N THR A 76 -0.43 -4.29 -15.57
CA THR A 76 -0.76 -5.53 -16.31
C THR A 76 -1.61 -6.50 -15.48
N LEU A 77 -1.52 -6.46 -14.14
CA LEU A 77 -2.24 -7.36 -13.24
C LEU A 77 -3.74 -7.02 -13.16
N PRO A 78 -4.61 -7.93 -12.68
CA PRO A 78 -6.02 -7.63 -12.47
C PRO A 78 -6.24 -6.36 -11.64
N VAL A 79 -7.34 -5.63 -11.88
CA VAL A 79 -7.64 -4.39 -11.14
C VAL A 79 -7.62 -4.61 -9.62
N ALA A 80 -8.19 -5.72 -9.15
CA ALA A 80 -8.18 -6.09 -7.73
C ALA A 80 -6.75 -6.21 -7.14
N SER A 81 -5.75 -6.58 -7.96
CA SER A 81 -4.36 -6.65 -7.51
C SER A 81 -3.77 -5.27 -7.23
N ILE A 82 -4.25 -4.21 -7.88
CA ILE A 82 -3.81 -2.83 -7.61
C ILE A 82 -4.32 -2.36 -6.23
N TYR A 83 -5.58 -2.64 -5.92
CA TYR A 83 -6.15 -2.41 -4.57
C TYR A 83 -5.40 -3.19 -3.50
N LEU A 84 -5.17 -4.49 -3.74
CA LEU A 84 -4.45 -5.34 -2.79
C LEU A 84 -2.96 -4.97 -2.68
N PHE A 85 -2.35 -4.39 -3.70
CA PHE A 85 -1.01 -3.81 -3.60
C PHE A 85 -1.01 -2.62 -2.65
N ALA A 86 -1.96 -1.68 -2.80
CA ALA A 86 -2.09 -0.54 -1.90
C ALA A 86 -2.32 -0.98 -0.44
N ASP A 87 -3.17 -1.99 -0.22
CA ASP A 87 -3.38 -2.57 1.11
C ASP A 87 -2.11 -3.19 1.69
N LYS A 88 -1.39 -4.00 0.91
CA LYS A 88 -0.14 -4.61 1.38
C LYS A 88 0.94 -3.57 1.65
N LEU A 89 1.07 -2.54 0.81
CA LEU A 89 1.97 -1.42 1.07
C LEU A 89 1.62 -0.75 2.40
N SER A 90 0.33 -0.44 2.61
CA SER A 90 -0.13 0.18 3.85
C SER A 90 0.16 -0.68 5.09
N ASP A 91 -0.02 -2.00 5.00
CA ASP A 91 0.34 -2.95 6.06
C ASP A 91 1.85 -2.93 6.36
N LYS A 92 2.71 -2.96 5.33
CA LYS A 92 4.17 -2.91 5.54
C LYS A 92 4.58 -1.62 6.24
N LEU A 93 4.07 -0.47 5.80
CA LEU A 93 4.36 0.83 6.39
C LEU A 93 3.82 0.96 7.82
N TYR A 94 2.61 0.45 8.07
CA TYR A 94 1.98 0.42 9.39
C TYR A 94 2.78 -0.42 10.40
N ASN A 95 3.35 -1.55 9.95
CA ASN A 95 4.17 -2.40 10.80
C ASN A 95 5.53 -1.78 11.16
N LEU A 96 6.01 -0.81 10.37
CA LEU A 96 7.20 -0.01 10.69
C LEU A 96 6.85 1.25 11.51
N ASP A 97 5.58 1.62 11.63
CA ASP A 97 5.11 2.76 12.43
C ASP A 97 5.10 2.40 13.92
N THR A 98 6.25 2.44 14.58
CA THR A 98 6.35 2.08 16.00
C THR A 98 7.33 2.98 16.73
N ARG A 99 7.20 3.06 18.06
CA ARG A 99 8.12 3.80 18.93
C ARG A 99 9.57 3.40 18.69
N ALA A 100 9.84 2.09 18.61
CA ALA A 100 11.20 1.57 18.43
C ALA A 100 11.84 1.99 17.09
N HIS A 101 11.05 2.02 16.01
CA HIS A 101 11.52 2.48 14.70
C HIS A 101 11.67 4.00 14.63
N GLY A 102 10.75 4.75 15.25
CA GLY A 102 10.87 6.20 15.37
C GLY A 102 12.09 6.63 16.18
N ASP A 103 12.36 5.98 17.31
CA ASP A 103 13.54 6.26 18.13
C ASP A 103 14.85 5.87 17.41
N ALA A 104 14.84 4.80 16.61
CA ALA A 104 15.97 4.43 15.79
C ALA A 104 16.24 5.44 14.66
N TYR A 105 15.18 5.94 14.03
CA TYR A 105 15.27 7.02 13.04
C TYR A 105 15.89 8.29 13.65
N LEU A 106 15.37 8.76 14.79
CA LEU A 106 15.92 9.95 15.49
C LEU A 106 17.39 9.80 15.84
N LYS A 107 17.76 8.61 16.34
CA LYS A 107 19.16 8.30 16.65
C LYS A 107 20.05 8.32 15.41
N SER A 108 19.54 7.87 14.27
CA SER A 108 20.26 7.91 12.99
C SER A 108 20.39 9.35 12.46
N GLU A 109 19.34 10.15 12.58
CA GLU A 109 19.31 11.56 12.14
C GLU A 109 20.16 12.48 13.03
N GLY A 110 20.25 12.17 14.33
CA GLY A 110 20.90 13.02 15.32
C GLY A 110 20.04 14.19 15.78
N ASP A 111 18.71 14.08 15.65
CA ASP A 111 17.71 15.06 16.09
C ASP A 111 16.85 14.48 17.25
N ASP A 112 16.23 15.37 18.03
CA ASP A 112 15.29 15.05 19.10
C ASP A 112 13.82 15.23 18.65
N TYR A 113 13.58 15.72 17.42
CA TYR A 113 12.25 15.92 16.86
C TYR A 113 11.91 14.93 15.75
N LEU A 114 10.81 14.19 15.90
CA LEU A 114 10.34 13.25 14.87
C LEU A 114 9.43 13.97 13.86
N SER A 115 9.98 14.27 12.68
CA SER A 115 9.19 14.68 11.53
C SER A 115 8.29 13.53 11.06
N VAL A 116 6.97 13.75 11.07
CA VAL A 116 5.99 12.72 10.71
C VAL A 116 6.07 12.33 9.24
N ASP A 117 6.40 13.27 8.37
CA ASP A 117 6.52 13.08 6.93
C ASP A 117 7.84 12.38 6.60
N ASP A 118 8.97 12.89 7.12
CA ASP A 118 10.29 12.30 6.82
C ASP A 118 10.37 10.85 7.32
N PHE A 119 9.82 10.56 8.50
CA PHE A 119 9.75 9.19 9.00
C PHE A 119 8.86 8.29 8.12
N LEU A 120 7.76 8.80 7.57
CA LEU A 120 6.95 8.05 6.59
C LEU A 120 7.76 7.79 5.30
N TYR A 121 8.50 8.77 4.81
CA TYR A 121 9.26 8.65 3.56
C TYR A 121 10.45 7.70 3.69
N VAL A 122 11.08 7.66 4.86
CA VAL A 122 12.11 6.66 5.19
C VAL A 122 11.50 5.27 5.26
N ARG A 123 10.33 5.10 5.89
CA ARG A 123 9.61 3.80 5.87
C ARG A 123 9.25 3.37 4.44
N CYS A 124 8.89 4.31 3.57
CA CYS A 124 8.70 4.04 2.14
C CYS A 124 9.99 3.55 1.48
N ALA A 125 11.13 4.19 1.76
CA ALA A 125 12.43 3.73 1.26
C ALA A 125 12.79 2.33 1.77
N VAL A 126 12.56 2.03 3.05
CA VAL A 126 12.80 0.68 3.61
C VAL A 126 12.03 -0.40 2.83
N VAL A 127 10.78 -0.13 2.46
CA VAL A 127 10.01 -1.04 1.60
C VAL A 127 10.56 -1.07 0.18
N ALA A 128 10.92 0.09 -0.39
CA ALA A 128 11.40 0.25 -1.76
C ALA A 128 12.77 -0.44 -2.02
N GLU A 129 13.65 -0.49 -1.02
CA GLU A 129 14.91 -1.23 -1.04
C GLU A 129 14.72 -2.75 -1.18
N GLY A 130 13.51 -3.24 -0.92
CA GLY A 130 13.12 -4.62 -1.16
C GLY A 130 12.94 -5.44 0.12
N LYS A 131 12.59 -6.71 -0.11
CA LYS A 131 12.11 -7.62 0.93
C LYS A 131 13.14 -7.84 2.04
N GLU A 132 14.38 -8.10 1.67
CA GLU A 132 15.44 -8.46 2.62
C GLU A 132 15.75 -7.32 3.57
N TYR A 133 15.78 -6.07 3.08
CA TYR A 133 16.04 -4.91 3.93
C TYR A 133 14.82 -4.60 4.80
N TYR A 134 13.61 -4.65 4.23
CA TYR A 134 12.38 -4.52 5.00
C TYR A 134 12.32 -5.51 6.17
N GLU A 135 12.58 -6.79 5.94
CA GLU A 135 12.54 -7.83 6.99
C GLU A 135 13.62 -7.63 8.06
N GLN A 136 14.80 -7.12 7.68
CA GLN A 136 15.86 -6.77 8.61
C GLN A 136 15.45 -5.62 9.53
N VAL A 137 14.93 -4.53 8.96
CA VAL A 137 14.48 -3.36 9.72
C VAL A 137 13.30 -3.73 10.62
N LEU A 138 12.31 -4.45 10.10
CA LEU A 138 11.15 -4.91 10.86
C LEU A 138 11.55 -5.70 12.12
N LYS A 139 12.59 -6.53 12.01
CA LYS A 139 13.09 -7.35 13.12
C LYS A 139 14.02 -6.57 14.05
N ASP A 140 14.82 -5.67 13.52
CA ASP A 140 15.81 -4.88 14.23
C ASP A 140 15.72 -3.41 13.80
N PRO A 141 14.96 -2.58 14.54
CA PRO A 141 14.77 -1.17 14.22
C PRO A 141 16.07 -0.39 14.08
N SER A 142 17.17 -0.82 14.71
CA SER A 142 18.47 -0.15 14.62
C SER A 142 19.12 -0.21 13.23
N LYS A 143 18.56 -1.01 12.32
CA LYS A 143 18.96 -1.09 10.91
C LYS A 143 18.34 0.00 10.02
N LEU A 144 17.35 0.73 10.53
CA LEU A 144 16.73 1.83 9.82
C LEU A 144 17.74 2.97 9.66
N SER A 145 17.95 3.39 8.41
CA SER A 145 18.81 4.53 8.07
C SER A 145 17.96 5.77 7.81
N SER A 146 18.31 6.91 8.41
CA SER A 146 17.69 8.21 8.11
C SER A 146 18.16 8.81 6.78
N GLU A 147 19.21 8.26 6.16
CA GLU A 147 19.81 8.79 4.91
C GLU A 147 19.05 8.39 3.64
N ILE A 148 18.01 7.56 3.76
CA ILE A 148 17.20 7.10 2.64
C ILE A 148 15.78 7.67 2.74
N SER A 149 15.19 8.05 1.61
CA SER A 149 13.78 8.43 1.54
C SER A 149 13.22 8.14 0.14
N PHE A 150 11.95 7.72 0.08
CA PHE A 150 11.29 7.44 -1.19
C PHE A 150 9.77 7.58 -1.07
N GLU A 151 9.31 8.79 -0.74
CA GLU A 151 7.90 9.22 -0.79
C GLU A 151 7.15 8.75 -2.05
N PRO A 152 7.73 8.78 -3.27
CA PRO A 152 6.99 8.47 -4.49
C PRO A 152 6.38 7.07 -4.53
N LEU A 153 6.85 6.14 -3.69
CA LEU A 153 6.25 4.81 -3.56
C LEU A 153 4.75 4.85 -3.23
N LEU A 154 4.32 5.85 -2.44
CA LEU A 154 2.90 6.01 -2.04
C LEU A 154 1.98 6.17 -3.26
N SER A 155 2.48 6.73 -4.36
CA SER A 155 1.73 7.00 -5.59
C SER A 155 1.74 5.84 -6.61
N LEU A 156 2.44 4.73 -6.33
CA LEU A 156 2.63 3.64 -7.31
C LEU A 156 1.30 3.00 -7.73
N ALA A 157 0.42 2.72 -6.77
CA ALA A 157 -0.90 2.15 -7.03
C ALA A 157 -1.77 3.07 -7.87
N ASP A 158 -1.76 4.38 -7.55
CA ASP A 158 -2.51 5.41 -8.25
C ASP A 158 -2.10 5.49 -9.73
N HIS A 159 -0.79 5.52 -9.98
CA HIS A 159 -0.25 5.53 -11.33
C HIS A 159 -0.63 4.26 -12.10
N ALA A 160 -0.54 3.09 -11.46
CA ALA A 160 -0.87 1.82 -12.11
C ALA A 160 -2.37 1.71 -12.43
N TYR A 161 -3.23 2.17 -11.52
CA TYR A 161 -4.68 2.21 -11.73
C TYR A 161 -5.04 3.18 -12.86
N ALA A 162 -4.51 4.40 -12.84
CA ALA A 162 -4.71 5.39 -13.88
C ALA A 162 -4.24 4.89 -15.24
N GLN A 163 -3.07 4.26 -15.31
CA GLN A 163 -2.57 3.64 -16.55
C GLN A 163 -3.49 2.51 -17.05
N LYS A 164 -4.04 1.69 -16.15
CA LYS A 164 -4.87 0.54 -16.52
C LYS A 164 -6.30 0.92 -16.93
N THR A 165 -6.91 1.89 -16.24
CA THR A 165 -8.35 2.17 -16.37
C THR A 165 -8.65 3.55 -16.93
N GLY A 166 -7.66 4.45 -17.04
CA GLY A 166 -7.85 5.85 -17.41
C GLY A 166 -8.62 6.67 -16.36
N LYS A 167 -8.65 6.22 -15.09
CA LYS A 167 -9.40 6.85 -14.00
C LYS A 167 -8.48 7.17 -12.83
N GLN A 168 -8.84 8.16 -12.02
CA GLN A 168 -8.16 8.40 -10.74
C GLN A 168 -8.45 7.29 -9.74
N PHE A 169 -7.49 7.02 -8.86
CA PHE A 169 -7.58 5.99 -7.84
C PHE A 169 -7.97 6.61 -6.49
N ASP A 170 -9.27 6.83 -6.28
CA ASP A 170 -9.79 7.27 -4.98
C ASP A 170 -9.99 6.05 -4.06
N TYR A 171 -8.88 5.54 -3.53
CA TYR A 171 -8.88 4.40 -2.63
C TYR A 171 -8.16 4.72 -1.33
N GLN A 172 -8.80 4.36 -0.21
CA GLN A 172 -8.19 4.40 1.11
C GLN A 172 -7.77 2.97 1.49
N PRO A 173 -6.47 2.71 1.65
CA PRO A 173 -5.98 1.39 2.07
C PRO A 173 -6.50 0.96 3.43
N VAL A 174 -6.48 -0.34 3.69
CA VAL A 174 -6.97 -0.95 4.94
C VAL A 174 -6.27 -0.40 6.18
N PHE A 175 -4.97 -0.12 6.11
CA PHE A 175 -4.22 0.47 7.21
C PHE A 175 -3.91 1.94 6.91
N ASN A 176 -4.07 2.81 7.92
CA ASN A 176 -3.56 4.16 7.83
C ASN A 176 -2.04 4.13 8.04
N TYR A 177 -1.26 4.39 6.99
CA TYR A 177 0.20 4.34 7.04
C TYR A 177 0.86 5.60 7.65
N GLU A 178 0.08 6.66 7.88
CA GLU A 178 0.55 7.91 8.48
C GLU A 178 1.20 7.66 9.84
N THR A 179 2.25 8.43 10.15
CA THR A 179 3.00 8.30 11.41
C THR A 179 2.08 8.45 12.63
N TYR A 180 2.29 7.61 13.66
CA TYR A 180 1.43 7.44 14.84
C TYR A 180 0.07 6.75 14.61
N SER A 181 -0.21 6.20 13.43
CA SER A 181 -1.47 5.48 13.18
C SER A 181 -1.50 4.10 13.82
N ASN A 182 -0.36 3.43 13.97
CA ASN A 182 -0.25 2.18 14.71
C ASN A 182 -0.20 2.44 16.21
N LYS A 183 -1.36 2.82 16.78
CA LYS A 183 -1.47 3.20 18.20
C LYS A 183 -0.87 2.15 19.15
N LYS A 184 -0.93 0.86 18.82
CA LYS A 184 -0.32 -0.20 19.63
C LYS A 184 1.20 -0.23 19.53
N GLY A 185 1.76 0.06 18.35
CA GLY A 185 3.20 0.16 18.12
C GLY A 185 3.86 1.36 18.81
N TRP A 186 3.07 2.35 19.23
CA TRP A 186 3.52 3.55 19.93
C TRP A 186 3.24 3.57 21.44
N MET A 187 2.62 2.52 21.98
CA MET A 187 2.33 2.34 23.41
C MET A 187 3.49 1.70 24.17
#